data_AF-A0A523H2U2-F1
#
_entry.id   AF-A0A523H2U2-F1
#
_cell.length_a   1.000
_cell.length_b   1.000
_cell.length_c   1.000
_cell.angle_alpha   90.00
_cell.angle_beta   90.00
_cell.angle_gamma   90.00
#
_symmetry.space_group_name_H-M   'P 1'
#
loop_
_entity.id
_entity.type
_entity.pdbx_description
1 polymer ?
#
loop_
_entity_poly.entity_id
_entity_poly.type
_entity_poly.pdbx_seq_one_letter_code
_entity_poly.pdbx_strand_id
1 'polypeptide(L)'
;MSQGNQTLKLEGKINLNGYESIPLQNYYAGGRPSTFITDTIEATGEISATVGALLSNNFEAPEIESVELNFEALHQKNLAIVERIEVDRMVVKPGDEIKLSVYFREYQGEEHKIDHVLKIPEGIRERRISIYAGSGGTLTRQEARTSPQKFRPKSFQQLTKLLKERRKNNYLFFQIRLRDKGVLVAGEELPALPPSILAVMNAQKSSGNLSNLRNRVLFETSVEVNYSVSGGKTILISVEPR
;
A
#
# COMPACT_ATOMS: atom_id res chain seq x y z
N MET A 1 19.09 17.30 -21.10
CA MET A 1 17.75 17.01 -20.53
C MET A 1 17.95 16.50 -19.11
N SER A 2 17.35 17.15 -18.12
CA SER A 2 17.48 16.84 -16.69
C SER A 2 16.66 15.58 -16.34
N GLN A 3 17.15 14.40 -16.71
CA GLN A 3 16.52 13.13 -16.33
C GLN A 3 16.87 12.82 -14.87
N GLY A 4 15.98 13.14 -13.93
CA GLY A 4 16.13 12.69 -12.54
C GLY A 4 15.63 13.63 -11.44
N ASN A 5 15.25 14.86 -11.78
CA ASN A 5 14.86 15.88 -10.80
C ASN A 5 13.44 16.45 -11.03
N GLN A 6 12.53 15.63 -11.57
CA GLN A 6 11.16 16.04 -11.87
C GLN A 6 10.17 15.02 -11.28
N THR A 7 8.90 15.43 -11.23
CA THR A 7 7.77 14.55 -10.89
C THR A 7 6.83 14.49 -12.08
N LEU A 8 6.40 13.30 -12.49
CA LEU A 8 5.35 13.13 -13.49
C LEU A 8 4.02 12.93 -12.78
N LYS A 9 3.07 13.81 -13.08
CA LYS A 9 1.66 13.62 -12.73
C LYS A 9 0.95 12.99 -13.92
N LEU A 10 0.26 11.89 -13.69
CA LEU A 10 -0.54 11.20 -14.68
C LEU A 10 -2.02 11.41 -14.38
N GLU A 11 -2.75 11.87 -15.38
CA GLU A 11 -4.21 11.83 -15.42
C GLU A 11 -4.65 11.13 -16.71
N GLY A 12 -5.30 9.99 -16.55
CA GLY A 12 -5.68 9.16 -17.69
C GLY A 12 -6.72 8.11 -17.32
N LYS A 13 -7.06 7.29 -18.31
CA LYS A 13 -8.00 6.19 -18.16
C LYS A 13 -7.83 5.16 -19.28
N ILE A 14 -8.27 3.95 -19.01
CA ILE A 14 -8.43 2.87 -19.98
C ILE A 14 -9.93 2.71 -20.21
N ASN A 15 -10.39 2.93 -21.44
CA ASN A 15 -11.79 2.70 -21.82
C ASN A 15 -11.94 1.26 -22.33
N LEU A 16 -12.97 0.59 -21.85
CA LEU A 16 -13.26 -0.82 -22.16
C LEU A 16 -14.67 -0.89 -22.74
N ASN A 17 -14.84 -1.63 -23.83
CA ASN A 17 -16.14 -1.81 -24.45
C ASN A 17 -17.08 -2.55 -23.48
N GLY A 18 -18.22 -1.96 -23.16
CA GLY A 18 -19.22 -2.55 -22.25
C GLY A 18 -18.89 -2.48 -20.76
N TYR A 19 -17.80 -1.81 -20.34
CA TYR A 19 -17.46 -1.62 -18.93
C TYR A 19 -17.11 -0.17 -18.62
N GLU A 20 -17.25 0.20 -17.35
CA GLU A 20 -16.73 1.47 -16.85
C GLU A 20 -15.21 1.57 -17.01
N SER A 21 -14.74 2.75 -17.42
CA SER A 21 -13.32 3.05 -17.58
C SER A 21 -12.51 2.84 -16.29
N ILE A 22 -11.27 2.38 -16.44
CA ILE A 22 -10.33 2.23 -15.33
C ILE A 22 -9.46 3.49 -15.27
N PRO A 23 -9.51 4.29 -14.18
CA PRO A 23 -8.71 5.49 -14.07
C PRO A 23 -7.23 5.14 -13.88
N LEU A 24 -6.37 5.94 -14.50
CA LEU A 24 -4.93 5.93 -14.31
C LEU A 24 -4.57 7.32 -13.77
N GLN A 25 -4.49 7.45 -12.44
CA GLN A 25 -4.24 8.72 -11.78
C GLN A 25 -3.19 8.56 -10.69
N ASN A 26 -1.99 9.11 -10.91
CA ASN A 26 -0.91 8.92 -9.97
C ASN A 26 0.20 9.96 -10.11
N TYR A 27 1.10 10.01 -9.12
CA TYR A 27 2.29 10.85 -9.08
C TYR A 27 3.53 9.95 -9.07
N TYR A 28 4.50 10.26 -9.91
CA TYR A 28 5.74 9.49 -10.07
C TYR A 28 6.92 10.43 -9.91
N ALA A 29 7.62 10.33 -8.79
CA ALA A 29 8.80 11.14 -8.50
C ALA A 29 10.11 10.34 -8.63
N GLY A 30 10.00 9.08 -9.07
CA GLY A 30 11.10 8.13 -9.10
C GLY A 30 11.54 7.69 -7.70
N GLY A 31 12.44 6.73 -7.68
CA GLY A 31 13.01 6.19 -6.45
C GLY A 31 14.04 7.10 -5.80
N ARG A 32 14.66 6.58 -4.73
CA ARG A 32 15.87 7.17 -4.15
C ARG A 32 16.98 7.19 -5.23
N PRO A 33 17.94 8.11 -5.16
CA PRO A 33 19.05 8.22 -6.12
C PRO A 33 19.91 6.96 -6.17
N SER A 34 19.94 6.18 -5.09
CA SER A 34 20.64 4.88 -5.04
C SER A 34 19.88 3.77 -5.78
N THR A 35 18.66 4.02 -6.23
CA THR A 35 17.85 3.09 -7.02
C THR A 35 17.76 3.60 -8.46
N PHE A 36 17.96 2.73 -9.44
CA PHE A 36 17.82 3.04 -10.87
C PHE A 36 16.35 3.21 -11.31
N ILE A 37 15.46 3.57 -10.38
CA ILE A 37 14.03 3.75 -10.62
C ILE A 37 13.80 5.24 -10.91
N THR A 38 13.47 5.55 -12.17
CA THR A 38 13.06 6.89 -12.59
C THR A 38 11.54 7.04 -12.49
N ASP A 39 11.07 8.29 -12.49
CA ASP A 39 9.66 8.66 -12.67
C ASP A 39 9.01 7.96 -13.89
N THR A 40 9.71 7.93 -15.02
CA THR A 40 9.26 7.28 -16.26
C THR A 40 9.15 5.77 -16.12
N ILE A 41 10.09 5.11 -15.43
CA ILE A 41 10.04 3.66 -15.18
C ILE A 41 8.88 3.32 -14.25
N GLU A 42 8.62 4.11 -13.21
CA GLU A 42 7.46 3.89 -12.33
C GLU A 42 6.15 4.04 -13.10
N ALA A 43 6.00 5.11 -13.88
CA ALA A 43 4.80 5.39 -14.65
C ALA A 43 4.50 4.29 -15.67
N THR A 44 5.49 3.96 -16.51
CA THR A 44 5.34 2.94 -17.55
C THR A 44 5.12 1.55 -16.97
N GLY A 45 5.78 1.23 -15.84
CA GLY A 45 5.57 -0.02 -15.11
C GLY A 45 4.14 -0.16 -14.58
N GLU A 46 3.57 0.90 -14.01
CA GLU A 46 2.18 0.90 -13.52
C GLU A 46 1.17 0.72 -14.66
N ILE A 47 1.34 1.45 -15.75
CA ILE A 47 0.48 1.36 -16.94
C ILE A 47 0.56 -0.04 -17.54
N SER A 48 1.78 -0.56 -17.76
CA SER A 48 2.00 -1.90 -18.31
C SER A 48 1.42 -2.99 -17.43
N ALA A 49 1.56 -2.88 -16.11
CA ALA A 49 0.96 -3.84 -15.18
C ALA A 49 -0.57 -3.82 -15.23
N THR A 50 -1.18 -2.65 -15.41
CA THR A 50 -2.65 -2.51 -15.47
C THR A 50 -3.20 -3.09 -16.77
N VAL A 51 -2.63 -2.70 -17.92
CA VAL A 51 -3.01 -3.24 -19.23
C VAL A 51 -2.73 -4.75 -19.29
N GLY A 52 -1.56 -5.18 -18.81
CA GLY A 52 -1.20 -6.59 -18.75
C GLY A 52 -2.17 -7.41 -17.90
N ALA A 53 -2.60 -6.91 -16.75
CA ALA A 53 -3.59 -7.58 -15.92
C ALA A 53 -4.96 -7.73 -16.61
N LEU A 54 -5.37 -6.76 -17.43
CA LEU A 54 -6.58 -6.86 -18.24
C LEU A 54 -6.44 -7.86 -19.39
N LEU A 55 -5.31 -7.87 -20.09
CA LEU A 55 -5.12 -8.75 -21.25
C LEU A 55 -4.82 -10.21 -20.87
N SER A 56 -4.19 -10.45 -19.72
CA SER A 56 -3.77 -11.78 -19.26
C SER A 56 -4.75 -12.44 -18.28
N ASN A 57 -5.94 -11.87 -18.09
CA ASN A 57 -6.93 -12.44 -17.18
C ASN A 57 -7.62 -13.68 -17.77
N ASN A 58 -8.10 -14.58 -16.90
CA ASN A 58 -8.75 -15.83 -17.29
C ASN A 58 -10.28 -15.79 -17.16
N PHE A 59 -10.87 -14.61 -16.98
CA PHE A 59 -12.31 -14.44 -16.75
C PHE A 59 -13.02 -14.05 -18.04
N GLU A 60 -12.54 -12.97 -18.67
CA GLU A 60 -13.17 -12.34 -19.83
C GLU A 60 -12.06 -11.78 -20.73
N ALA A 61 -12.35 -11.60 -22.02
CA ALA A 61 -11.43 -10.94 -22.96
C ALA A 61 -11.99 -9.54 -23.30
N PRO A 62 -11.79 -8.53 -22.44
CA PRO A 62 -12.35 -7.21 -22.68
C PRO A 62 -11.69 -6.55 -23.89
N GLU A 63 -12.49 -5.92 -24.74
CA GLU A 63 -11.97 -5.06 -25.81
C GLU A 63 -11.56 -3.72 -25.20
N ILE A 64 -10.28 -3.37 -25.35
CA ILE A 64 -9.75 -2.06 -24.97
C ILE A 64 -10.01 -1.10 -26.13
N GLU A 65 -10.94 -0.16 -25.94
CA GLU A 65 -11.30 0.83 -26.97
C GLU A 65 -10.19 1.88 -27.13
N SER A 66 -9.69 2.39 -26.00
CA SER A 66 -8.62 3.38 -25.98
C SER A 66 -7.91 3.45 -24.63
N VAL A 67 -6.67 3.95 -24.67
CA VAL A 67 -5.87 4.29 -23.49
C VAL A 67 -5.51 5.77 -23.61
N GLU A 68 -6.08 6.58 -22.74
CA GLU A 68 -5.86 8.02 -22.70
C GLU A 68 -4.88 8.35 -21.57
N LEU A 69 -3.76 8.99 -21.90
CA LEU A 69 -2.71 9.32 -20.93
C LEU A 69 -2.32 10.79 -21.09
N ASN A 70 -2.54 11.58 -20.04
CA ASN A 70 -2.04 12.96 -19.97
C ASN A 70 -0.97 13.03 -18.90
N PHE A 71 0.25 13.37 -19.31
CA PHE A 71 1.38 13.56 -18.40
C PHE A 71 1.70 15.03 -18.25
N GLU A 72 1.78 15.48 -17.01
CA GLU A 72 2.30 16.78 -16.63
C GLU A 72 3.65 16.59 -15.93
N ALA A 73 4.70 17.23 -16.46
CA ALA A 73 6.02 17.21 -15.84
C ALA A 73 6.18 18.42 -14.90
N LEU A 74 6.28 18.14 -13.61
CA LEU A 74 6.55 19.12 -12.58
C LEU A 74 8.07 19.27 -12.43
N HIS A 75 8.57 20.50 -12.53
CA HIS A 75 10.00 20.85 -12.57
C HIS A 75 10.79 20.51 -11.28
N GLN A 76 10.12 20.00 -10.24
CA GLN A 76 10.70 19.64 -8.95
C GLN A 76 10.42 18.17 -8.62
N LYS A 77 11.39 17.52 -7.96
CA LYS A 77 11.23 16.17 -7.42
C LYS A 77 10.48 16.22 -6.09
N ASN A 78 9.16 16.11 -6.18
CA ASN A 78 8.22 16.09 -5.06
C ASN A 78 8.16 14.67 -4.48
N LEU A 79 9.30 14.15 -4.03
CA LEU A 79 9.41 12.86 -3.35
C LEU A 79 9.58 13.09 -1.85
N ALA A 80 8.68 12.54 -1.05
CA ALA A 80 8.74 12.54 0.41
C ALA A 80 8.91 11.12 0.95
N ILE A 81 9.82 10.94 1.91
CA ILE A 81 10.16 9.64 2.47
C ILE A 81 9.76 9.62 3.94
N VAL A 82 8.94 8.65 4.33
CA VAL A 82 8.54 8.47 5.74
C VAL A 82 9.74 8.02 6.57
N GLU A 83 10.13 8.86 7.53
CA GLU A 83 11.29 8.62 8.40
C GLU A 83 10.88 7.95 9.70
N ARG A 84 9.79 8.41 10.33
CA ARG A 84 9.31 7.90 11.63
C ARG A 84 7.83 8.21 11.84
N ILE A 85 7.24 7.49 12.79
CA ILE A 85 5.89 7.73 13.29
C ILE A 85 5.89 7.74 14.81
N GLU A 86 5.01 8.53 15.40
CA GLU A 86 4.82 8.65 16.84
C GLU A 86 3.34 8.59 17.18
N VAL A 87 3.02 8.06 18.35
CA VAL A 87 1.67 8.12 18.91
C VAL A 87 1.70 8.87 20.23
N ASP A 88 0.62 9.55 20.57
CA ASP A 88 0.48 10.26 21.85
C ASP A 88 0.45 9.31 23.06
N ARG A 89 0.05 8.05 22.87
CA ARG A 89 0.03 7.02 23.92
C ARG A 89 0.27 5.61 23.38
N MET A 90 0.95 4.78 24.16
CA MET A 90 1.24 3.38 23.80
C MET A 90 0.20 2.36 24.30
N VAL A 91 -0.74 2.83 25.12
CA VAL A 91 -1.81 2.03 25.71
C VAL A 91 -3.15 2.72 25.42
N VAL A 92 -4.09 1.98 24.84
CA VAL A 92 -5.41 2.47 24.43
C VAL A 92 -6.50 1.50 24.88
N LYS A 93 -7.76 1.95 24.89
CA LYS A 93 -8.96 1.12 25.08
C LYS A 93 -9.80 1.08 23.80
N PRO A 94 -10.69 0.09 23.64
CA PRO A 94 -11.65 0.07 22.54
C PRO A 94 -12.49 1.35 22.51
N GLY A 95 -12.56 2.00 21.34
CA GLY A 95 -13.25 3.27 21.14
C GLY A 95 -12.41 4.53 21.37
N ASP A 96 -11.19 4.40 21.91
CA ASP A 96 -10.30 5.55 22.09
C ASP A 96 -9.90 6.18 20.76
N GLU A 97 -9.62 7.47 20.79
CA GLU A 97 -8.93 8.18 19.72
C GLU A 97 -7.45 8.32 20.06
N ILE A 98 -6.59 7.93 19.12
CA ILE A 98 -5.13 8.04 19.23
C ILE A 98 -4.62 9.04 18.20
N LYS A 99 -3.76 9.96 18.63
CA LYS A 99 -3.13 10.93 17.72
C LYS A 99 -1.83 10.32 17.20
N LEU A 100 -1.76 10.12 15.89
CA LEU A 100 -0.59 9.60 15.19
C LEU A 100 0.09 10.74 14.44
N SER A 101 1.34 11.02 14.78
CA SER A 101 2.22 11.95 14.07
C SER A 101 3.11 11.19 13.09
N VAL A 102 3.14 11.62 11.83
CA VAL A 102 4.00 11.05 10.80
C VAL A 102 5.00 12.11 10.36
N TYR A 103 6.27 11.75 10.38
CA TYR A 103 7.37 12.60 9.95
C TYR A 103 7.94 12.06 8.66
N PHE A 104 8.01 12.91 7.65
CA PHE A 104 8.55 12.58 6.35
C PHE A 104 9.44 13.70 5.85
N ARG A 105 10.53 13.32 5.20
CA ARG A 105 11.51 14.26 4.66
C ARG A 105 11.42 14.29 3.15
N GLU A 106 11.35 15.47 2.59
CA GLU A 106 11.52 15.65 1.15
C GLU A 106 12.94 15.23 0.73
N TYR A 107 13.07 14.66 -0.47
CA TYR A 107 14.32 14.09 -0.95
C TYR A 107 15.53 15.06 -0.92
N GLN A 108 15.31 16.37 -1.01
CA GLN A 108 16.34 17.42 -0.85
C GLN A 108 15.78 18.65 -0.09
N GLY A 109 14.79 18.43 0.77
CA GLY A 109 14.03 19.52 1.37
C GLY A 109 13.82 19.36 2.87
N GLU A 110 12.76 19.99 3.34
CA GLU A 110 12.44 20.07 4.76
C GLU A 110 11.84 18.76 5.29
N GLU A 111 11.85 18.64 6.62
CA GLU A 111 11.05 17.64 7.32
C GLU A 111 9.65 18.19 7.52
N HIS A 112 8.64 17.39 7.20
CA HIS A 112 7.24 17.72 7.41
C HIS A 112 6.64 16.77 8.44
N LYS A 113 5.64 17.29 9.13
CA LYS A 113 4.85 16.56 10.12
C LYS A 113 3.37 16.62 9.75
N ILE A 114 2.73 15.45 9.68
CA ILE A 114 1.27 15.34 9.61
C ILE A 114 0.76 14.64 10.85
N ASP A 115 -0.24 15.26 11.49
CA ASP A 115 -0.98 14.64 12.58
C ASP A 115 -2.30 14.07 12.04
N HIS A 116 -2.61 12.83 12.42
CA HIS A 116 -3.84 12.16 12.05
C HIS A 116 -4.45 11.43 13.24
N VAL A 117 -5.76 11.57 13.42
CA VAL A 117 -6.49 10.92 14.52
C VAL A 117 -7.07 9.61 14.02
N LEU A 118 -6.77 8.52 14.73
CA LEU A 118 -7.32 7.20 14.46
C LEU A 118 -8.25 6.78 15.58
N LYS A 119 -9.47 6.34 15.24
CA LYS A 119 -10.38 5.74 16.22
C LYS A 119 -10.12 4.24 16.32
N ILE A 120 -9.82 3.76 17.53
CA ILE A 120 -9.68 2.34 17.82
C ILE A 120 -11.07 1.68 17.73
N PRO A 121 -11.25 0.61 16.93
CA PRO A 121 -12.54 -0.06 16.81
C PRO A 121 -13.09 -0.55 18.16
N GLU A 122 -14.35 -0.26 18.45
CA GLU A 122 -15.00 -0.59 19.73
C GLU A 122 -15.09 -2.10 20.00
N GLY A 123 -15.15 -2.92 18.94
CA GLY A 123 -15.25 -4.38 19.02
C GLY A 123 -13.91 -5.12 19.13
N ILE A 124 -12.78 -4.43 19.34
CA ILE A 124 -11.47 -5.07 19.37
C ILE A 124 -11.28 -5.89 20.66
N ARG A 125 -10.79 -7.13 20.52
CA ARG A 125 -10.54 -8.06 21.65
C ARG A 125 -9.07 -8.34 21.86
N GLU A 126 -8.25 -8.07 20.85
CA GLU A 126 -6.83 -8.32 20.85
C GLU A 126 -6.10 -7.28 21.70
N ARG A 127 -5.23 -7.77 22.60
CA ARG A 127 -4.46 -6.91 23.51
C ARG A 127 -3.32 -6.14 22.86
N ARG A 128 -3.05 -6.38 21.57
CA ARG A 128 -1.99 -5.72 20.82
C ARG A 128 -2.39 -5.53 19.37
N ILE A 129 -2.16 -4.32 18.88
CA ILE A 129 -2.39 -3.94 17.49
C ILE A 129 -1.17 -3.26 16.91
N SER A 130 -1.02 -3.37 15.60
CA SER A 130 -0.04 -2.61 14.83
C SER A 130 -0.73 -1.46 14.11
N ILE A 131 -0.16 -0.27 14.20
CA ILE A 131 -0.56 0.90 13.42
C ILE A 131 0.51 1.12 12.36
N TYR A 132 0.10 1.11 11.10
CA TYR A 132 0.93 1.48 9.95
C TYR A 132 0.65 2.93 9.54
N ALA A 133 1.70 3.65 9.16
CA ALA A 133 1.58 4.91 8.42
C ALA A 133 2.62 4.97 7.29
N GLY A 134 2.19 5.31 6.08
CA GLY A 134 3.11 5.52 4.96
C GLY A 134 2.50 5.40 3.58
N SER A 135 3.35 5.13 2.59
CA SER A 135 2.98 5.05 1.19
C SER A 135 2.06 3.87 0.86
N GLY A 136 1.09 4.13 -0.02
CA GLY A 136 0.19 3.09 -0.53
C GLY A 136 0.92 1.93 -1.21
N GLY A 137 2.01 2.21 -1.93
CA GLY A 137 2.83 1.17 -2.57
C GLY A 137 3.53 0.23 -1.58
N THR A 138 4.07 0.77 -0.47
CA THR A 138 4.69 -0.06 0.58
C THR A 138 3.65 -0.91 1.29
N LEU A 139 2.50 -0.31 1.63
CA LEU A 139 1.38 -1.01 2.24
C LEU A 139 0.86 -2.15 1.35
N THR A 140 0.66 -1.87 0.07
CA THR A 140 0.17 -2.84 -0.93
C THR A 140 1.15 -4.01 -1.08
N ARG A 141 2.46 -3.77 -1.14
CA ARG A 141 3.48 -4.85 -1.18
C ARG A 141 3.46 -5.70 0.09
N GLN A 142 3.31 -5.08 1.25
CA GLN A 142 3.18 -5.82 2.52
C GLN A 142 1.92 -6.69 2.52
N GLU A 143 0.80 -6.16 2.04
CA GLU A 143 -0.47 -6.89 1.92
C GLU A 143 -0.41 -8.03 0.92
N ALA A 144 0.26 -7.84 -0.22
CA ALA A 144 0.44 -8.91 -1.21
C ALA A 144 1.23 -10.10 -0.63
N ARG A 145 2.17 -9.84 0.28
CA ARG A 145 2.94 -10.89 0.98
C ARG A 145 2.15 -11.57 2.09
N THR A 146 1.43 -10.81 2.90
CA THR A 146 0.75 -11.30 4.12
C THR A 146 -0.68 -11.78 3.89
N SER A 147 -1.34 -11.28 2.85
CA SER A 147 -2.73 -11.58 2.48
C SER A 147 -2.88 -11.66 0.96
N PRO A 148 -2.13 -12.55 0.26
CA PRO A 148 -2.10 -12.62 -1.19
C PRO A 148 -3.48 -12.84 -1.83
N GLN A 149 -4.41 -13.47 -1.11
CA GLN A 149 -5.77 -13.72 -1.60
C GLN A 149 -6.56 -12.42 -1.87
N LYS A 150 -6.19 -11.29 -1.24
CA LYS A 150 -6.81 -9.98 -1.54
C LYS A 150 -6.50 -9.48 -2.95
N PHE A 151 -5.37 -9.91 -3.53
CA PHE A 151 -4.89 -9.49 -4.85
C PHE A 151 -5.06 -10.59 -5.90
N ARG A 152 -5.87 -11.60 -5.60
CA ARG A 152 -6.23 -12.68 -6.53
C ARG A 152 -7.71 -12.55 -6.85
N PRO A 153 -8.08 -11.75 -7.87
CA PRO A 153 -9.48 -11.64 -8.27
C PRO A 153 -10.03 -13.00 -8.66
N LYS A 154 -11.33 -13.22 -8.44
CA LYS A 154 -12.06 -14.44 -8.83
C LYS A 154 -13.07 -14.20 -9.95
N SER A 155 -13.19 -12.96 -10.41
CA SER A 155 -14.03 -12.55 -11.52
C SER A 155 -13.46 -11.29 -12.17
N PHE A 156 -13.90 -10.99 -13.38
CA PHE A 156 -13.51 -9.76 -14.07
C PHE A 156 -13.94 -8.51 -13.30
N GLN A 157 -15.14 -8.53 -12.70
CA GLN A 157 -15.61 -7.45 -11.82
C GLN A 157 -14.67 -7.21 -10.61
N GLN A 158 -14.14 -8.28 -10.00
CA GLN A 158 -13.17 -8.13 -8.91
C GLN A 158 -11.83 -7.60 -9.41
N LEU A 159 -11.38 -8.03 -10.60
CA LEU A 159 -10.16 -7.52 -11.22
C LEU A 159 -10.27 -6.01 -11.49
N THR A 160 -11.31 -5.57 -12.19
CA THR A 160 -11.52 -4.15 -12.51
C THR A 160 -11.65 -3.30 -11.26
N LYS A 161 -12.33 -3.82 -10.22
CA LYS A 161 -12.39 -3.17 -8.91
C LYS A 161 -10.99 -2.97 -8.30
N LEU A 162 -10.15 -4.02 -8.28
CA LEU A 162 -8.79 -3.92 -7.76
C LEU A 162 -7.93 -2.91 -8.53
N LEU A 163 -8.13 -2.78 -9.85
CA LEU A 163 -7.41 -1.82 -10.68
C LEU A 163 -7.88 -0.38 -10.44
N LYS A 164 -9.18 -0.17 -10.24
CA LYS A 164 -9.78 1.15 -9.92
C LYS A 164 -9.41 1.66 -8.53
N GLU A 165 -9.37 0.76 -7.54
CA GLU A 165 -9.11 1.07 -6.13
C GLU A 165 -7.61 1.10 -5.79
N ARG A 166 -6.73 1.18 -6.79
CA ARG A 166 -5.28 1.28 -6.56
C ARG A 166 -4.96 2.50 -5.71
N ARG A 167 -4.08 2.29 -4.73
CA ARG A 167 -3.57 3.36 -3.87
C ARG A 167 -2.67 4.29 -4.67
N LYS A 168 -2.96 5.59 -4.60
CA LYS A 168 -2.17 6.64 -5.25
C LYS A 168 -0.94 6.99 -4.40
N ASN A 169 0.13 7.43 -5.07
CA ASN A 169 1.40 7.75 -4.41
C ASN A 169 1.36 9.09 -3.67
N ASN A 170 0.45 10.01 -4.04
CA ASN A 170 0.27 11.29 -3.35
C ASN A 170 -0.66 11.23 -2.12
N TYR A 171 -0.80 10.05 -1.53
CA TYR A 171 -1.60 9.82 -0.32
C TYR A 171 -0.74 9.15 0.75
N LEU A 172 -0.91 9.64 1.98
CA LEU A 172 -0.41 8.99 3.17
C LEU A 172 -1.51 8.07 3.72
N PHE A 173 -1.23 6.77 3.79
CA PHE A 173 -2.17 5.75 4.26
C PHE A 173 -1.90 5.41 5.71
N PHE A 174 -2.99 5.22 6.45
CA PHE A 174 -3.00 4.84 7.85
C PHE A 174 -3.80 3.56 8.02
N GLN A 175 -3.26 2.59 8.74
CA GLN A 175 -3.92 1.30 8.88
C GLN A 175 -3.76 0.72 10.27
N ILE A 176 -4.88 0.35 10.91
CA ILE A 176 -4.88 -0.46 12.14
C ILE A 176 -5.01 -1.92 11.74
N ARG A 177 -4.12 -2.76 12.27
CA ARG A 177 -4.10 -4.20 11.97
C ARG A 177 -3.92 -5.03 13.22
N LEU A 178 -4.47 -6.22 13.18
CA LEU A 178 -4.16 -7.25 14.17
C LEU A 178 -2.71 -7.72 13.99
N ARG A 179 -1.99 -7.84 15.11
CA ARG A 179 -0.61 -8.28 15.11
C ARG A 179 -0.48 -9.70 14.56
N ASP A 180 0.46 -9.90 13.66
CA ASP A 180 0.92 -11.23 13.26
C ASP A 180 1.85 -11.83 14.33
N LYS A 181 1.81 -13.15 14.51
CA LYS A 181 2.81 -13.87 15.31
C LYS A 181 4.15 -14.01 14.57
N GLY A 182 4.31 -13.49 13.34
CA GLY A 182 5.48 -13.66 12.48
C GLY A 182 6.11 -12.40 11.87
N VAL A 183 6.13 -11.24 12.56
CA VAL A 183 6.77 -10.03 12.02
C VAL A 183 8.20 -9.82 12.52
N LEU A 184 9.07 -9.60 11.53
CA LEU A 184 10.49 -9.24 11.56
C LEU A 184 10.87 -8.20 12.63
N VAL A 185 12.03 -8.41 13.23
CA VAL A 185 12.76 -7.44 14.07
C VAL A 185 13.97 -6.94 13.27
N ALA A 186 14.09 -5.63 13.12
CA ALA A 186 15.34 -4.90 12.84
C ALA A 186 16.16 -5.25 11.57
N GLY A 187 15.56 -5.13 10.38
CA GLY A 187 16.33 -4.70 9.20
C GLY A 187 17.22 -5.71 8.48
N GLU A 188 17.15 -7.01 8.80
CA GLU A 188 17.71 -8.07 7.95
C GLU A 188 16.59 -8.91 7.32
N GLU A 189 16.72 -9.19 6.02
CA GLU A 189 15.92 -10.20 5.34
C GLU A 189 16.20 -11.56 5.98
N LEU A 190 15.18 -12.21 6.54
CA LEU A 190 15.32 -13.61 6.91
C LEU A 190 15.50 -14.43 5.62
N PRO A 191 16.57 -15.23 5.50
CA PRO A 191 16.68 -16.19 4.42
C PRO A 191 15.50 -17.16 4.51
N ALA A 192 15.05 -17.60 3.34
CA ALA A 192 13.89 -18.46 3.11
C ALA A 192 13.54 -19.38 4.29
N LEU A 193 12.25 -19.40 4.66
CA LEU A 193 11.71 -20.29 5.69
C LEU A 193 12.25 -21.71 5.50
N PRO A 194 12.78 -22.37 6.55
CA PRO A 194 13.28 -23.74 6.46
C PRO A 194 12.24 -24.69 5.85
N PRO A 195 12.65 -25.70 5.07
CA PRO A 195 11.74 -26.69 4.45
C PRO A 195 10.76 -27.35 5.44
N SER A 196 11.15 -27.44 6.71
CA SER A 196 10.32 -27.96 7.81
C SER A 196 9.05 -27.13 8.06
N ILE A 197 9.04 -25.82 7.80
CA ILE A 197 7.85 -24.97 7.94
C ILE A 197 6.92 -25.10 6.71
N LEU A 198 7.48 -25.31 5.51
CA LEU A 198 6.69 -25.58 4.30
C LEU A 198 5.91 -26.90 4.41
N ALA A 199 6.50 -27.92 5.03
CA ALA A 199 5.83 -29.20 5.26
C ALA A 199 4.60 -29.06 6.17
N VAL A 200 4.71 -28.25 7.24
CA VAL A 200 3.59 -27.97 8.15
C VAL A 200 2.51 -27.14 7.46
N MET A 201 2.89 -26.19 6.61
CA MET A 201 1.92 -25.39 5.82
C MET A 201 1.18 -26.22 4.76
N ASN A 202 1.84 -27.20 4.14
CA ASN A 202 1.19 -28.11 3.19
C ASN A 202 0.30 -29.15 3.89
N ALA A 203 0.68 -29.61 5.09
CA ALA A 203 -0.19 -30.45 5.93
C ALA A 203 -1.48 -29.72 6.35
N GLN A 204 -1.42 -28.40 6.54
CA GLN A 204 -2.61 -27.57 6.83
C GLN A 204 -3.50 -27.26 5.62
N LYS A 205 -3.07 -27.55 4.38
CA LYS A 205 -3.93 -27.41 3.19
C LYS A 205 -4.90 -28.59 3.01
N SER A 206 -4.64 -29.73 3.64
CA SER A 206 -5.46 -30.95 3.52
C SER A 206 -6.71 -30.93 4.40
N SER A 207 -6.74 -30.11 5.46
CA SER A 207 -7.95 -29.85 6.23
C SER A 207 -8.66 -28.60 5.71
N GLY A 208 -9.64 -28.81 4.83
CA GLY A 208 -10.57 -27.76 4.42
C GLY A 208 -11.12 -26.99 5.64
N ASN A 209 -11.16 -25.67 5.52
CA ASN A 209 -11.66 -24.68 6.52
C ASN A 209 -10.70 -24.11 7.59
N LEU A 210 -9.39 -24.03 7.38
CA LEU A 210 -8.50 -23.26 8.29
C LEU A 210 -7.42 -22.45 7.56
N SER A 211 -7.76 -21.70 6.51
CA SER A 211 -6.92 -20.57 6.08
C SER A 211 -7.03 -19.45 7.11
N ASN A 212 -6.33 -19.68 8.22
CA ASN A 212 -6.08 -18.82 9.36
C ASN A 212 -6.39 -17.33 9.13
N LEU A 213 -7.19 -16.78 10.04
CA LEU A 213 -7.48 -15.38 10.41
C LEU A 213 -6.22 -14.48 10.57
N ARG A 214 -5.30 -14.50 9.60
CA ARG A 214 -4.03 -13.78 9.62
C ARG A 214 -4.21 -12.49 8.84
N ASN A 215 -3.97 -11.37 9.54
CA ASN A 215 -3.96 -10.01 8.99
C ASN A 215 -5.35 -9.44 8.58
N ARG A 216 -6.26 -9.33 9.55
CA ARG A 216 -7.45 -8.49 9.37
C ARG A 216 -7.06 -7.03 9.56
N VAL A 217 -7.02 -6.30 8.45
CA VAL A 217 -7.11 -4.84 8.46
C VAL A 217 -8.38 -4.48 9.21
N LEU A 218 -8.25 -3.79 10.33
CA LEU A 218 -9.38 -3.38 11.15
C LEU A 218 -9.95 -2.06 10.70
N PHE A 219 -9.08 -1.17 10.24
CA PHE A 219 -9.41 0.17 9.79
C PHE A 219 -8.32 0.66 8.82
N GLU A 220 -8.73 1.36 7.77
CA GLU A 220 -7.85 2.05 6.83
C GLU A 220 -8.44 3.41 6.51
N THR A 221 -7.57 4.42 6.44
CA THR A 221 -7.89 5.77 5.99
C THR A 221 -6.66 6.37 5.33
N SER A 222 -6.84 7.49 4.63
CA SER A 222 -5.75 8.18 3.95
C SER A 222 -5.95 9.69 3.95
N VAL A 223 -4.83 10.41 3.78
CA VAL A 223 -4.80 11.86 3.61
C VAL A 223 -3.99 12.18 2.37
N GLU A 224 -4.55 13.03 1.51
CA GLU A 224 -3.84 13.54 0.33
C GLU A 224 -2.75 14.51 0.74
N VAL A 225 -1.61 14.45 0.05
CA VAL A 225 -0.45 15.31 0.27
C VAL A 225 0.10 15.79 -1.08
N ASN A 226 0.89 16.86 -1.06
CA ASN A 226 1.47 17.47 -2.26
C ASN A 226 2.73 16.75 -2.79
N TYR A 227 3.02 15.55 -2.27
CA TYR A 227 4.25 14.80 -2.54
C TYR A 227 3.94 13.36 -2.90
N SER A 228 4.72 12.77 -3.80
CA SER A 228 4.81 11.32 -3.91
C SER A 228 5.44 10.76 -2.64
N VAL A 229 4.69 9.96 -1.89
CA VAL A 229 5.13 9.38 -0.62
C VAL A 229 5.79 8.03 -0.87
N SER A 230 6.93 7.80 -0.22
CA SER A 230 7.63 6.51 -0.23
C SER A 230 7.95 6.03 1.18
N GLY A 231 8.13 4.71 1.30
CA GLY A 231 8.37 4.04 2.57
C GLY A 231 7.14 3.97 3.47
N GLY A 232 7.37 3.68 4.74
CA GLY A 232 6.33 3.58 5.76
C GLY A 232 6.90 2.97 7.02
N LYS A 233 6.21 3.20 8.13
CA LYS A 233 6.57 2.67 9.45
C LYS A 233 5.39 1.98 10.09
N THR A 234 5.70 1.13 11.06
CA THR A 234 4.71 0.42 11.86
C THR A 234 5.11 0.53 13.31
N ILE A 235 4.13 0.84 14.16
CA ILE A 235 4.29 0.89 15.61
C ILE A 235 3.32 -0.10 16.24
N LEU A 236 3.77 -0.78 17.30
CA LEU A 236 2.96 -1.72 18.06
C LEU A 236 2.48 -1.05 19.34
N ILE A 237 1.17 -1.08 19.58
CA ILE A 237 0.56 -0.54 20.81
C ILE A 237 -0.25 -1.61 21.54
N SER A 238 -0.46 -1.37 22.84
CA SER A 238 -1.24 -2.26 23.71
C SER A 238 -2.68 -1.78 23.79
N VAL A 239 -3.61 -2.74 23.82
CA VAL A 239 -5.04 -2.47 24.01
C VAL A 239 -5.48 -3.09 25.33
N GLU A 240 -5.92 -2.25 26.25
CA GLU A 240 -6.49 -2.68 27.51
C GLU A 240 -8.00 -2.93 27.36
N PRO A 241 -8.55 -3.92 28.09
CA PRO A 241 -9.99 -4.05 28.22
C PRO A 241 -10.60 -2.75 28.75
N ARG A 242 -11.85 -2.50 28.35
CA ARG A 242 -12.61 -1.39 28.91
C ARG A 242 -13.06 -1.71 30.34
#